data_AF-A0A098S355-F1
#
_entry.id   AF-A0A098S355-F1
#
_cell.length_a   1.000
_cell.length_b   1.000
_cell.length_c   1.000
_cell.angle_alpha   90.00
_cell.angle_beta   90.00
_cell.angle_gamma   90.00
#
_symmetry.space_group_name_H-M   'P 1'
#
loop_
_entity.id
_entity.type
_entity.pdbx_description
1 polymer ?
#
loop_
_entity_poly.entity_id
_entity_poly.type
_entity_poly.pdbx_seq_one_letter_code
_entity_poly.pdbx_strand_id
1 'polypeptide(L)'
;MGHVARANRGAAGVDGVRITDFDEKRVSELRRLEKELRTKAYRPQAVKRVYIPKPDGSERPLGIPTVRDRVVQQALLNILQPIFEPGFHPSSYGYHAGHSCARGSG
;
A
#
# COMPACT_ATOMS: atom_id res chain seq x y z
N MET A 1 -7.48 -3.92 2.61
CA MET A 1 -6.15 -4.55 2.80
C MET A 1 -5.96 -5.85 1.99
N GLY A 2 -6.90 -6.32 1.15
CA GLY A 2 -6.92 -7.70 0.65
C GLY A 2 -6.08 -8.04 -0.60
N HIS A 3 -5.79 -7.08 -1.49
CA HIS A 3 -5.17 -7.42 -2.79
C HIS A 3 -3.68 -7.06 -2.89
N VAL A 4 -3.24 -5.94 -2.30
CA VAL A 4 -1.84 -5.46 -2.41
C VAL A 4 -0.88 -6.24 -1.50
N ALA A 5 -1.38 -6.80 -0.40
CA ALA A 5 -0.58 -7.61 0.53
C ALA A 5 -0.19 -8.98 -0.07
N ARG A 6 -1.06 -9.54 -0.94
CA ARG A 6 -0.90 -10.89 -1.52
C ARG A 6 0.24 -10.97 -2.53
N ALA A 7 0.43 -9.92 -3.35
CA ALA A 7 1.52 -9.86 -4.34
C ALA A 7 2.91 -9.74 -3.69
N ASN A 8 3.01 -9.15 -2.49
CA ASN A 8 4.27 -8.93 -1.79
C ASN A 8 4.66 -10.06 -0.83
N ARG A 9 3.88 -11.16 -0.75
CA ARG A 9 4.03 -12.22 0.28
C ARG A 9 4.19 -11.67 1.71
N GLY A 10 3.59 -10.51 2.00
CA GLY A 10 3.76 -9.83 3.28
C GLY A 10 5.20 -9.40 3.63
N ALA A 11 6.07 -9.22 2.63
CA ALA A 11 7.46 -8.81 2.83
C ALA A 11 7.57 -7.56 3.71
N ALA A 12 8.57 -7.59 4.59
CA ALA A 12 8.90 -6.51 5.49
C ALA A 12 9.52 -5.31 4.75
N GLY A 13 9.29 -4.12 5.30
CA GLY A 13 9.94 -2.89 4.83
C GLY A 13 11.40 -2.81 5.27
N VAL A 14 11.94 -1.59 5.28
CA VAL A 14 13.32 -1.32 5.73
C VAL A 14 13.54 -1.65 7.22
N ASP A 15 12.47 -1.64 8.01
CA ASP A 15 12.46 -1.94 9.45
C ASP A 15 12.46 -3.44 9.77
N GLY A 16 12.33 -4.32 8.76
CA GLY A 16 12.33 -5.77 8.95
C GLY A 16 11.07 -6.34 9.62
N VAL A 17 10.12 -5.49 10.03
CA VAL A 17 8.87 -5.90 10.68
C VAL A 17 7.95 -6.58 9.66
N ARG A 18 7.58 -7.82 9.94
CA ARG A 18 6.63 -8.59 9.12
C ARG A 18 5.20 -8.22 9.50
N ILE A 19 4.26 -8.59 8.64
CA ILE A 19 2.83 -8.40 8.92
C ILE A 19 2.42 -9.16 10.19
N THR A 20 2.96 -10.36 10.42
CA THR A 20 2.67 -11.18 11.62
C THR A 20 3.10 -10.48 12.90
N ASP A 21 4.32 -9.92 12.93
CA ASP A 21 4.86 -9.23 14.11
C ASP A 21 4.07 -7.96 14.42
N PHE A 22 3.63 -7.25 13.39
CA PHE A 22 2.72 -6.12 13.53
C PHE A 22 1.36 -6.55 14.05
N ASP A 23 0.85 -7.72 13.62
CA ASP A 23 -0.45 -8.22 13.99
C ASP A 23 -0.53 -8.61 15.48
N GLU A 24 0.53 -9.23 16.00
CA GLU A 24 0.67 -9.55 17.42
C GLU A 24 0.59 -8.31 18.31
N LYS A 25 1.07 -7.16 17.81
CA LYS A 25 1.06 -5.87 18.51
C LYS A 25 0.06 -4.88 17.91
N ARG A 26 -0.94 -5.37 17.17
CA ARG A 26 -1.82 -4.53 16.33
C ARG A 26 -2.43 -3.37 17.11
N VAL A 27 -3.00 -3.64 18.29
CA VAL A 27 -3.71 -2.62 19.07
C VAL A 27 -2.78 -1.51 19.55
N SER A 28 -1.59 -1.86 20.07
CA SER A 28 -0.63 -0.86 20.55
C SER A 28 -0.02 -0.06 19.41
N GLU A 29 0.32 -0.73 18.30
CA GLU A 29 0.86 -0.08 17.10
C GLU A 29 -0.14 0.92 16.49
N LEU A 30 -1.42 0.56 16.41
CA LEU A 30 -2.47 1.45 15.92
C LEU A 30 -2.69 2.66 16.84
N ARG A 31 -2.73 2.47 18.16
CA ARG A 31 -2.82 3.58 19.12
C ARG A 31 -1.63 4.52 19.01
N ARG A 32 -0.43 3.97 18.80
CA ARG A 32 0.78 4.75 18.58
C ARG A 32 0.70 5.56 17.29
N LEU A 33 0.30 4.94 16.17
CA LEU A 33 0.09 5.62 14.90
C LEU A 33 -0.93 6.74 15.02
N GLU A 34 -2.07 6.49 15.67
CA GLU A 34 -3.10 7.50 15.89
C GLU A 34 -2.52 8.72 16.62
N LYS A 35 -1.82 8.49 17.74
CA LYS A 35 -1.19 9.57 18.50
C LYS A 35 -0.20 10.35 17.65
N GLU A 36 0.70 9.67 16.95
CA GLU A 36 1.72 10.30 16.10
C GLU A 36 1.10 11.11 14.95
N LEU A 37 0.02 10.62 14.34
CA LEU A 37 -0.69 11.34 13.27
C LEU A 37 -1.39 12.58 13.81
N ARG A 38 -2.10 12.46 14.94
CA ARG A 38 -2.80 13.60 15.59
C ARG A 38 -1.83 14.70 16.01
N THR A 39 -0.65 14.33 16.52
CA THR A 39 0.37 15.30 16.96
C THR A 39 1.30 15.76 15.83
N LYS A 40 1.06 15.32 14.58
CA LYS A 40 1.92 15.59 13.41
C LYS A 40 3.38 15.11 13.58
N ALA A 41 3.61 14.19 14.51
CA ALA A 41 4.90 13.59 14.81
C ALA A 41 5.22 12.38 13.91
N TYR A 42 4.22 11.81 13.23
CA TYR A 42 4.42 10.72 12.29
C TYR A 42 5.41 11.11 11.18
N ARG A 43 6.37 10.23 10.92
CA ARG A 43 7.35 10.35 9.84
C ARG A 43 7.39 9.03 9.07
N PRO A 44 7.05 9.03 7.76
CA PRO A 44 7.12 7.82 6.96
C PRO A 44 8.57 7.36 6.83
N GLN A 45 8.78 6.05 6.73
CA GLN A 45 10.11 5.49 6.54
C GLN A 45 10.47 5.39 5.06
N ALA A 46 11.77 5.20 4.80
CA ALA A 46 12.24 4.91 3.44
C ALA A 46 11.62 3.59 2.94
N VAL A 47 11.30 3.54 1.64
CA VAL A 47 10.81 2.31 1.01
C VAL A 47 11.98 1.36 0.74
N LYS A 48 11.79 0.06 1.03
CA LYS A 48 12.80 -0.95 0.73
C LYS A 48 12.79 -1.25 -0.77
N ARG A 49 13.93 -1.06 -1.43
CA ARG A 49 14.08 -1.41 -2.85
C ARG A 49 14.33 -2.92 -2.99
N VAL A 50 13.55 -3.56 -3.84
CA VAL A 50 13.79 -4.94 -4.31
C VAL A 50 13.72 -4.97 -5.83
N TYR A 51 14.46 -5.89 -6.45
CA TYR A 51 14.48 -6.07 -7.90
C TYR A 51 13.82 -7.40 -8.24
N ILE A 52 12.86 -7.37 -9.16
CA ILE A 52 12.20 -8.56 -9.69
C ILE A 52 12.64 -8.76 -11.13
N PRO A 53 13.17 -9.93 -11.50
CA PRO A 53 13.56 -10.20 -12.88
C PRO A 53 12.33 -10.22 -13.80
N LYS A 54 12.47 -9.65 -14.99
CA LYS A 54 11.49 -9.74 -16.07
C LYS A 54 11.88 -10.86 -17.05
N PRO A 55 10.94 -11.33 -17.89
CA PRO A 55 11.23 -12.31 -18.95
C PRO A 55 12.30 -11.86 -19.96
N ASP A 56 12.44 -10.54 -20.16
CA ASP A 56 13.40 -9.93 -21.09
C ASP A 56 14.82 -9.78 -20.52
N GLY A 57 15.07 -10.27 -19.30
CA GLY A 57 16.36 -10.17 -18.61
C GLY A 57 16.60 -8.83 -17.89
N SER A 58 15.72 -7.83 -18.06
CA SER A 58 15.78 -6.59 -17.28
C SER A 58 15.17 -6.77 -15.89
N GLU A 59 15.47 -5.85 -14.97
CA GLU A 59 14.89 -5.86 -13.63
C GLU A 59 13.79 -4.80 -13.45
N ARG A 60 12.72 -5.16 -12.73
CA ARG A 60 11.69 -4.23 -12.27
C ARG A 60 12.00 -3.82 -10.83
N PRO A 61 12.34 -2.54 -10.57
CA PRO A 61 12.48 -2.06 -9.21
C PRO A 61 11.09 -1.96 -8.56
N LEU A 62 10.93 -2.53 -7.37
CA LEU A 62 9.77 -2.35 -6.49
C LEU A 62 10.19 -1.67 -5.19
N GLY A 63 9.31 -0.82 -4.68
CA GLY A 63 9.41 -0.23 -3.35
C GLY A 63 8.44 -0.93 -2.41
N ILE A 64 8.94 -1.46 -1.29
CA ILE A 64 8.15 -2.08 -0.24
C ILE A 64 8.15 -1.13 0.96
N PRO A 65 7.03 -0.43 1.25
CA PRO A 65 6.90 0.37 2.46
C PRO A 65 6.84 -0.52 3.71
N THR A 66 7.10 0.06 4.88
CA THR A 66 6.91 -0.63 6.16
C THR A 66 5.44 -1.01 6.39
N VAL A 67 5.16 -1.95 7.30
CA VAL A 67 3.76 -2.30 7.62
C VAL A 67 3.02 -1.07 8.17
N ARG A 68 3.67 -0.27 9.02
CA ARG A 68 3.13 0.99 9.56
C ARG A 68 2.74 1.95 8.43
N ASP A 69 3.63 2.17 7.47
CA ASP A 69 3.36 3.09 6.37
C ASP A 69 2.23 2.59 5.46
N ARG A 70 2.16 1.27 5.22
CA ARG A 70 1.06 0.66 4.46
C ARG A 70 -0.30 0.87 5.15
N VAL A 71 -0.35 0.80 6.48
CA VAL A 71 -1.57 1.08 7.25
C VAL A 71 -2.01 2.52 7.07
N VAL A 72 -1.08 3.48 7.20
CA VAL A 72 -1.39 4.91 7.03
C VAL A 72 -1.82 5.22 5.59
N GLN A 73 -1.09 4.72 4.60
CA GLN A 73 -1.42 4.91 3.18
C GLN A 73 -2.79 4.33 2.82
N GLN A 74 -3.14 3.15 3.33
CA GLN A 74 -4.45 2.56 3.10
C GLN A 74 -5.56 3.35 3.80
N ALA A 75 -5.33 3.86 5.01
CA ALA A 75 -6.30 4.70 5.70
C ALA A 75 -6.59 5.99 4.91
N LEU A 76 -5.54 6.63 4.39
CA LEU A 76 -5.67 7.78 3.48
C LEU A 76 -6.44 7.41 2.21
N LEU A 77 -6.07 6.30 1.56
CA LEU A 77 -6.74 5.84 0.35
C LEU A 77 -8.24 5.61 0.58
N ASN A 78 -8.62 4.98 1.70
CA ASN A 78 -10.04 4.73 2.01
C ASN A 78 -10.87 6.03 2.14
N ILE A 79 -10.25 7.13 2.54
CA ILE A 79 -10.90 8.44 2.68
C ILE A 79 -10.90 9.18 1.34
N LEU A 80 -9.76 9.19 0.64
CA LEU A 80 -9.59 9.97 -0.58
C LEU A 80 -10.28 9.33 -1.78
N GLN A 81 -10.27 8.00 -1.89
CA GLN A 81 -10.84 7.29 -3.03
C GLN A 81 -12.30 7.68 -3.32
N PRO A 82 -13.27 7.61 -2.37
CA PRO A 82 -14.66 7.99 -2.68
C PRO A 82 -14.84 9.47 -3.05
N ILE A 83 -13.88 10.34 -2.71
CA ILE A 83 -13.91 11.77 -3.06
C ILE A 83 -13.49 11.95 -4.53
N PHE A 84 -12.48 11.21 -4.99
CA PHE A 84 -11.92 11.36 -6.34
C PHE A 84 -12.62 10.48 -7.38
N GLU A 85 -13.17 9.33 -7.00
CA GLU A 85 -13.76 8.36 -7.92
C GLU A 85 -14.80 8.95 -8.89
N PRO A 86 -15.72 9.83 -8.46
CA PRO A 86 -16.70 10.45 -9.36
C PRO A 86 -16.08 11.37 -10.42
N GLY A 87 -14.86 11.86 -10.20
CA GLY A 87 -14.16 12.79 -11.09
C GLY A 87 -13.26 12.09 -12.12
N PHE A 88 -13.10 10.76 -12.07
CA PHE A 88 -12.27 10.05 -13.03
C PHE A 88 -12.94 9.94 -14.41
N HIS A 89 -12.11 10.07 -15.46
CA HIS A 89 -12.58 9.91 -16.83
C HIS A 89 -13.09 8.47 -17.07
N PRO A 90 -14.16 8.25 -17.85
CA PRO A 90 -14.70 6.91 -18.10
C PRO A 90 -13.70 5.89 -18.68
N SER A 91 -12.68 6.38 -19.38
CA SER A 91 -11.58 5.58 -19.92
C SER A 91 -10.42 5.35 -18.93
N SER A 92 -10.59 5.69 -17.66
CA SER A 92 -9.65 5.39 -16.59
C SER A 92 -9.98 4.02 -15.97
N TYR A 93 -9.11 3.04 -16.19
CA TYR A 93 -9.35 1.65 -15.76
C TYR A 93 -8.34 1.14 -14.73
N GLY A 94 -7.25 1.87 -14.51
CA GLY A 94 -6.18 1.46 -13.63
C GLY A 94 -6.49 1.75 -12.17
N TYR A 95 -6.37 0.74 -11.31
CA TYR A 95 -6.40 0.88 -9.84
C TYR A 95 -7.70 1.46 -9.24
N HIS A 96 -8.82 1.44 -9.97
CA HIS A 96 -10.14 1.82 -9.45
C HIS A 96 -10.90 0.61 -8.93
N ALA A 97 -11.70 0.83 -7.89
CA ALA A 97 -12.58 -0.23 -7.38
C ALA A 97 -13.57 -0.62 -8.49
N GLY A 98 -13.55 -1.89 -8.88
CA GLY A 98 -14.45 -2.39 -9.91
C GLY A 98 -14.10 -1.95 -11.34
N HIS A 99 -12.85 -1.58 -11.66
CA HIS A 99 -12.33 -1.46 -13.04
C HIS A 99 -11.14 -2.41 -13.25
N SER A 100 -11.06 -3.06 -14.41
CA SER A 100 -9.96 -3.99 -14.74
C SER A 100 -9.53 -3.82 -16.19
N CYS A 101 -8.26 -4.11 -16.49
CA CYS A 101 -7.69 -3.99 -17.84
C CYS A 101 -8.41 -4.85 -18.90
N ALA A 102 -9.17 -5.87 -18.47
CA ALA A 102 -9.95 -6.72 -19.37
C ALA A 102 -11.25 -6.07 -19.86
N ARG A 103 -11.67 -4.92 -19.32
CA ARG A 103 -12.93 -4.26 -19.67
C ARG A 103 -12.76 -3.18 -20.74
N GLY A 104 -12.06 -3.55 -21.80
CA GLY A 104 -11.78 -2.71 -22.96
C GLY A 104 -12.15 -3.41 -24.27
N SER A 105 -13.35 -3.98 -24.38
CA SER A 105 -14.06 -4.25 -25.65
C SER A 105 -15.50 -4.65 -25.32
N GLY A 106 -16.45 -3.82 -25.74
CA GLY A 106 -17.88 -4.03 -25.62
C GLY A 106 -18.58 -2.84 -26.23
#